data_AF-A0A812T0Q4-F1
#
_entry.id   AF-A0A812T0Q4-F1
#
_cell.length_a   1.000
_cell.length_b   1.000
_cell.length_c   1.000
_cell.angle_alpha   90.00
_cell.angle_beta   90.00
_cell.angle_gamma   90.00
#
_symmetry.space_group_name_H-M   'P 1'
#
loop_
_entity.id
_entity.type
_entity.pdbx_description
1 polymer ?
#
loop_
_entity_poly.entity_id
_entity_poly.type
_entity_poly.pdbx_seq_one_letter_code
_entity_poly.pdbx_strand_id
1 'polypeptide(L)'
;MTMSPRQIYPCPCVAHMLPIVLLAFAVPSASAARAREDLRTELMLDSDLTPECQAELHGLITDLTQNCIEFVREKFGDGEESCGPKISEWLTGNLKTSEPKLTTWTQSLAKSEKEGMLWAGFWDGGEAERTSKEALFRFAKLINRITVHPSTTLGRLTAKNGDLQECNEDPAVYTPLTGEPTDKGLLPNFWMVASEWFVHEMARKEQSAIVMLVNKDLDPEANRNLYQSVLWKYELPALADRVRLSAAEFFAGWEPQVVLVNMQDSCIDLKGKIAGQLRNVVLGPENQWIERWLANKPIICLECASPCELNQKFADDLQEELNRKSP
;
A
#
# COMPACT_ATOMS: atom_id res chain seq x y z
N MET A 1 -9.58 -48.45 66.85
CA MET A 1 -8.99 -48.10 65.55
C MET A 1 -8.81 -46.58 65.54
N THR A 2 -7.79 -46.05 66.23
CA THR A 2 -6.47 -45.67 65.67
C THR A 2 -6.57 -44.90 64.35
N MET A 3 -6.47 -43.57 64.42
CA MET A 3 -5.48 -42.83 63.63
C MET A 3 -5.26 -41.40 64.15
N SER A 4 -4.00 -41.00 64.04
CA SER A 4 -3.28 -39.87 64.63
C SER A 4 -3.62 -38.50 64.01
N PRO A 5 -3.52 -37.37 64.75
CA PRO A 5 -3.38 -36.04 64.18
C PRO A 5 -1.90 -35.67 64.06
N ARG A 6 -1.40 -35.44 62.84
CA ARG A 6 -0.09 -34.81 62.64
C ARG A 6 -0.24 -33.29 62.56
N GLN A 7 0.41 -32.65 63.53
CA GLN A 7 0.78 -31.24 63.55
C GLN A 7 1.56 -30.87 62.27
N ILE A 8 1.23 -29.72 61.69
CA ILE A 8 2.02 -29.04 60.68
C ILE A 8 2.34 -27.66 61.24
N TYR A 9 3.63 -27.38 61.43
CA TYR A 9 4.35 -26.10 61.31
C TYR A 9 5.80 -26.37 61.77
N PRO A 10 6.80 -25.53 61.47
CA PRO A 10 7.07 -24.76 60.25
C PRO A 10 8.52 -25.00 59.76
N CYS A 11 8.88 -24.57 58.56
CA CYS A 11 10.26 -24.11 58.35
C CYS A 11 10.36 -23.10 57.18
N PRO A 12 10.97 -21.93 57.42
CA PRO A 12 11.31 -20.94 56.41
C PRO A 12 12.66 -21.27 55.77
N CYS A 13 12.87 -20.87 54.52
CA CYS A 13 14.13 -20.28 54.04
C CYS A 13 14.04 -19.94 52.54
N VAL A 14 13.96 -18.63 52.33
CA VAL A 14 14.42 -17.82 51.21
C VAL A 14 15.46 -18.49 50.29
N ALA A 15 15.16 -18.54 49.00
CA ALA A 15 16.15 -18.36 47.94
C ALA A 15 15.48 -17.68 46.75
N HIS A 16 15.94 -16.45 46.47
CA HIS A 16 15.60 -15.70 45.28
C HIS A 16 15.91 -16.50 44.00
N MET A 17 14.91 -16.70 43.15
CA MET A 17 15.13 -16.86 41.72
C MET A 17 14.14 -15.97 40.98
N LEU A 18 14.66 -14.84 40.50
CA LEU A 18 14.11 -14.11 39.36
C LEU A 18 14.14 -15.04 38.14
N PRO A 19 13.05 -15.18 37.36
CA PRO A 19 13.17 -15.67 36.01
C PRO A 19 13.87 -14.58 35.19
N ILE A 20 15.08 -14.87 34.75
CA ILE A 20 15.76 -14.14 33.67
C ILE A 20 14.85 -14.23 32.46
N VAL A 21 14.16 -13.13 32.16
CA VAL A 21 13.55 -12.90 30.85
C VAL A 21 14.71 -12.71 29.89
N LEU A 22 15.11 -13.81 29.25
CA LEU A 22 15.95 -13.78 28.06
C LEU A 22 15.14 -13.07 26.97
N LEU A 23 15.36 -11.76 26.85
CA LEU A 23 15.13 -11.03 25.61
C LEU A 23 15.99 -11.70 24.54
N ALA A 24 15.38 -12.63 23.80
CA ALA A 24 15.94 -13.12 22.55
C ALA A 24 15.93 -11.95 21.57
N PHE A 25 17.00 -11.15 21.59
CA PHE A 25 17.34 -10.34 20.43
C PHE A 25 17.60 -11.31 19.29
N ALA A 26 16.68 -11.35 18.32
CA ALA A 26 16.85 -12.11 17.10
C ALA A 26 18.12 -11.60 16.39
N VAL A 27 19.20 -12.37 16.48
CA VAL A 27 20.38 -12.15 15.66
C VAL A 27 19.95 -12.41 14.22
N PRO A 28 20.11 -11.45 13.29
CA PRO A 28 19.79 -11.70 11.88
C PRO A 28 20.55 -12.93 11.40
N SER A 29 19.89 -13.85 10.69
CA SER A 29 20.58 -14.98 10.08
C SER A 29 21.67 -14.46 9.14
N ALA A 30 22.79 -15.18 9.02
CA ALA A 30 23.89 -14.81 8.12
C ALA A 30 23.42 -14.61 6.66
N SER A 31 22.32 -15.27 6.26
CA SER A 31 21.66 -15.07 4.97
C SER A 31 20.99 -13.69 4.82
N ALA A 32 20.33 -13.18 5.87
CA ALA A 32 19.71 -11.86 5.85
C ALA A 32 20.76 -10.74 5.80
N ALA A 33 21.89 -10.91 6.50
CA ALA A 33 23.00 -9.96 6.44
C ALA A 33 23.66 -9.90 5.05
N ARG A 34 23.86 -11.06 4.39
CA ARG A 34 24.42 -11.10 3.03
C ARG A 34 23.48 -10.50 1.99
N ALA A 35 22.19 -10.86 2.01
CA ALA A 35 21.21 -10.31 1.08
C ALA A 35 21.10 -8.78 1.18
N ARG A 36 21.27 -8.21 2.38
CA ARG A 36 21.30 -6.75 2.59
C ARG A 36 22.53 -6.10 1.97
N GLU A 37 23.70 -6.69 2.16
CA GLU A 37 24.96 -6.16 1.61
C GLU A 37 24.98 -6.22 0.08
N ASP A 38 24.45 -7.33 -0.48
CA ASP A 38 24.31 -7.51 -1.92
C ASP A 38 23.34 -6.46 -2.50
N LEU A 39 22.16 -6.28 -1.90
CA LEU A 39 21.18 -5.25 -2.30
C LEU A 39 21.74 -3.82 -2.20
N ARG A 40 22.46 -3.51 -1.12
CA ARG A 40 23.07 -2.19 -0.90
C ARG A 40 24.08 -1.87 -1.99
N THR A 41 24.92 -2.86 -2.32
CA THR A 41 25.94 -2.74 -3.36
C THR A 41 25.30 -2.68 -4.76
N GLU A 42 24.28 -3.50 -5.01
CA GLU A 42 23.58 -3.60 -6.29
C GLU A 42 22.75 -2.35 -6.61
N LEU A 43 22.12 -1.74 -5.60
CA LEU A 43 21.28 -0.54 -5.76
C LEU A 43 22.06 0.77 -5.62
N MET A 44 23.38 0.73 -5.44
CA MET A 44 24.25 1.91 -5.31
C MET A 44 23.73 2.96 -4.32
N LEU A 45 23.13 2.54 -3.20
CA LEU A 45 22.43 3.43 -2.26
C LEU A 45 23.35 4.44 -1.54
N ASP A 46 24.66 4.40 -1.78
CA ASP A 46 25.68 5.03 -0.93
C ASP A 46 26.27 6.34 -1.45
N SER A 47 26.08 6.76 -2.72
CA SER A 47 26.80 7.94 -3.23
C SER A 47 26.00 9.24 -3.33
N ASP A 48 24.70 9.20 -3.62
CA ASP A 48 23.97 10.41 -4.08
C ASP A 48 22.68 10.72 -3.32
N LEU A 49 22.27 9.85 -2.39
CA LEU A 49 21.08 10.05 -1.57
C LEU A 49 21.40 10.83 -0.30
N THR A 50 20.46 11.65 0.15
CA THR A 50 20.47 12.29 1.46
C THR A 50 20.47 11.23 2.58
N PRO A 51 21.16 11.49 3.71
CA PRO A 51 21.20 10.54 4.84
C PRO A 51 19.81 10.14 5.36
N GLU A 52 18.87 11.07 5.34
CA GLU A 52 17.49 10.88 5.77
C GLU A 52 16.75 9.91 4.84
N CYS A 53 16.82 10.12 3.52
CA CYS A 53 16.24 9.20 2.56
C CYS A 53 16.92 7.81 2.59
N GLN A 54 18.25 7.77 2.72
CA GLN A 54 18.98 6.51 2.88
C GLN A 54 18.46 5.71 4.07
N ALA A 55 18.19 6.38 5.20
CA ALA A 55 17.67 5.73 6.40
C ALA A 55 16.27 5.13 6.16
N GLU A 56 15.36 5.88 5.52
CA GLU A 56 14.01 5.40 5.18
C GLU A 56 14.06 4.20 4.23
N LEU A 57 14.80 4.31 3.12
CA LEU A 57 14.93 3.22 2.14
C LEU A 57 15.59 1.98 2.74
N HIS A 58 16.67 2.16 3.50
CA HIS A 58 17.36 1.04 4.14
C HIS A 58 16.48 0.34 5.18
N GLY A 59 15.72 1.11 5.96
CA GLY A 59 14.72 0.59 6.89
C GLY A 59 13.65 -0.24 6.17
N LEU A 60 13.09 0.30 5.08
CA LEU A 60 12.08 -0.38 4.28
C LEU A 60 12.61 -1.66 3.63
N ILE A 61 13.79 -1.63 3.01
CA ILE A 61 14.44 -2.81 2.40
C ILE A 61 14.69 -3.88 3.46
N THR A 62 15.18 -3.47 4.63
CA THR A 62 15.43 -4.39 5.76
C THR A 62 14.15 -5.08 6.21
N ASP A 63 13.08 -4.31 6.37
CA ASP A 63 11.78 -4.80 6.81
C ASP A 63 11.11 -5.70 5.77
N LEU A 64 11.17 -5.36 4.49
CA LEU A 64 10.69 -6.21 3.39
C LEU A 64 11.49 -7.52 3.31
N THR A 65 12.81 -7.46 3.45
CA THR A 65 13.68 -8.65 3.45
C THR A 65 13.31 -9.58 4.60
N GLN A 66 13.16 -9.03 5.81
CA GLN A 66 12.79 -9.81 6.99
C GLN A 66 11.40 -10.43 6.82
N ASN A 67 10.42 -9.66 6.34
CA ASN A 67 9.07 -10.16 6.10
C ASN A 67 9.05 -11.29 5.05
N CYS A 68 9.84 -11.16 3.98
CA CYS A 68 9.98 -12.20 2.97
C CYS A 68 10.56 -13.49 3.56
N ILE A 69 11.66 -13.40 4.30
CA ILE A 69 12.31 -14.56 4.92
C ILE A 69 11.35 -15.28 5.87
N GLU A 70 10.63 -14.52 6.69
CA GLU A 70 9.63 -15.08 7.62
C GLU A 70 8.49 -15.77 6.87
N PHE A 71 7.93 -15.12 5.85
CA PHE A 71 6.87 -15.68 5.03
C PHE A 71 7.29 -16.97 4.33
N VAL A 72 8.47 -16.96 3.68
CA VAL A 72 8.99 -18.12 2.96
C VAL A 72 9.22 -19.28 3.92
N ARG A 73 9.86 -19.02 5.07
CA ARG A 73 10.08 -20.03 6.10
C ARG A 73 8.78 -20.63 6.62
N GLU A 74 7.79 -19.79 6.93
CA GLU A 74 6.50 -20.22 7.46
C GLU A 74 5.71 -21.06 6.45
N LYS A 75 5.68 -20.64 5.18
CA LYS A 75 4.83 -21.26 4.15
C LYS A 75 5.49 -22.41 3.38
N PHE A 76 6.81 -22.38 3.23
CA PHE A 76 7.54 -23.30 2.36
C PHE A 76 8.69 -24.04 3.07
N GLY A 77 8.92 -23.78 4.36
CA GLY A 77 9.98 -24.40 5.16
C GLY A 77 11.35 -23.74 4.96
N ASP A 78 12.39 -24.38 5.51
CA ASP A 78 13.77 -23.86 5.42
C ASP A 78 14.33 -24.07 4.01
N GLY A 79 14.32 -23.00 3.21
CA GLY A 79 15.01 -22.90 1.94
C GLY A 79 15.95 -21.69 1.93
N GLU A 80 17.09 -21.79 1.26
CA GLU A 80 18.01 -20.66 1.00
C GLU A 80 17.50 -19.78 -0.15
N GLU A 81 16.26 -19.30 -0.05
CA GLU A 81 15.73 -18.36 -1.03
C GLU A 81 16.22 -16.95 -0.70
N SER A 82 16.88 -16.34 -1.69
CA SER A 82 17.30 -14.96 -1.58
C SER A 82 16.12 -14.05 -1.90
N CYS A 83 15.58 -13.40 -0.88
CA CYS A 83 14.59 -12.34 -1.04
C CYS A 83 15.18 -11.08 -1.72
N GLY A 84 16.51 -10.95 -1.72
CA GLY A 84 17.24 -9.78 -2.23
C GLY A 84 16.92 -9.47 -3.69
N PRO A 85 17.13 -10.41 -4.63
CA PRO A 85 16.79 -10.23 -6.04
C PRO A 85 15.36 -9.73 -6.26
N LYS A 86 14.36 -10.30 -5.58
CA LYS A 86 12.96 -9.86 -5.78
C LYS A 86 12.71 -8.43 -5.31
N ILE A 87 13.36 -8.01 -4.23
CA ILE A 87 13.29 -6.62 -3.75
C ILE A 87 14.04 -5.70 -4.72
N SER A 88 15.19 -6.11 -5.26
CA SER A 88 15.92 -5.37 -6.29
C SER A 88 15.06 -5.17 -7.54
N GLU A 89 14.38 -6.22 -8.02
CA GLU A 89 13.44 -6.12 -9.14
C GLU A 89 12.32 -5.11 -8.91
N TRP A 90 11.77 -5.09 -7.70
CA TRP A 90 10.73 -4.13 -7.33
C TRP A 90 11.27 -2.70 -7.44
N LEU A 91 12.45 -2.44 -6.86
CA LEU A 91 13.05 -1.11 -6.79
C LEU A 91 13.61 -0.63 -8.14
N THR A 92 13.91 -1.55 -9.06
CA THR A 92 14.37 -1.24 -10.43
C THR A 92 13.26 -1.31 -11.48
N GLY A 93 12.04 -1.71 -11.08
CA GLY A 93 10.91 -1.92 -12.01
C GLY A 93 11.10 -3.10 -12.97
N ASN A 94 12.15 -3.91 -12.78
CA ASN A 94 12.55 -4.99 -13.66
C ASN A 94 11.99 -6.34 -13.17
N LEU A 95 10.68 -6.52 -13.26
CA LEU A 95 9.95 -7.70 -12.76
C LEU A 95 10.19 -8.95 -13.62
N LYS A 96 11.39 -9.55 -13.55
CA LYS A 96 11.79 -10.73 -14.34
C LYS A 96 11.58 -12.07 -13.60
N THR A 97 11.60 -12.08 -12.28
CA THR A 97 11.58 -13.31 -11.50
C THR A 97 10.18 -13.91 -11.48
N SER A 98 10.08 -15.13 -12.04
CA SER A 98 8.88 -15.98 -12.08
C SER A 98 8.81 -16.99 -10.93
N GLU A 99 9.64 -16.85 -9.89
CA GLU A 99 9.63 -17.76 -8.76
C GLU A 99 8.26 -17.76 -8.06
N PRO A 100 7.54 -18.90 -8.03
CA PRO A 100 6.17 -18.93 -7.52
C PRO A 100 6.07 -18.53 -6.05
N LYS A 101 7.07 -18.88 -5.23
CA LYS A 101 7.09 -18.57 -3.80
C LYS A 101 7.22 -17.07 -3.55
N LEU A 102 8.14 -16.40 -4.24
CA LEU A 102 8.34 -14.95 -4.15
C LEU A 102 7.18 -14.17 -4.77
N THR A 103 6.54 -14.72 -5.81
CA THR A 103 5.27 -14.19 -6.35
C THR A 103 4.16 -14.26 -5.30
N THR A 104 4.02 -15.41 -4.61
CA THR A 104 3.03 -15.59 -3.54
C THR A 104 3.30 -14.66 -2.35
N TRP A 105 4.57 -14.47 -1.99
CA TRP A 105 4.97 -13.49 -0.97
C TRP A 105 4.56 -12.07 -1.39
N THR A 106 4.88 -11.66 -2.62
CA THR A 106 4.56 -10.31 -3.11
C THR A 106 3.05 -10.04 -3.09
N GLN A 107 2.24 -11.02 -3.51
CA GLN A 107 0.78 -10.99 -3.38
C GLN A 107 0.32 -10.80 -1.92
N SER A 108 0.98 -11.46 -0.98
CA SER A 108 0.64 -11.38 0.45
C SER A 108 0.85 -9.98 1.04
N LEU A 109 1.73 -9.18 0.45
CA LEU A 109 2.05 -7.84 0.93
C LEU A 109 0.90 -6.85 0.76
N ALA A 110 0.18 -6.95 -0.37
CA ALA A 110 -0.99 -6.12 -0.67
C ALA A 110 -2.31 -6.72 -0.17
N LYS A 111 -2.28 -7.96 0.35
CA LYS A 111 -3.47 -8.65 0.85
C LYS A 111 -4.17 -7.83 1.93
N SER A 112 -5.49 -7.76 1.80
CA SER A 112 -6.37 -7.03 2.71
C SER A 112 -7.46 -7.96 3.27
N GLU A 113 -8.04 -7.63 4.41
CA GLU A 113 -9.21 -8.36 4.94
C GLU A 113 -10.52 -7.86 4.35
N LYS A 114 -10.62 -6.56 4.07
CA LYS A 114 -11.81 -5.91 3.51
C LYS A 114 -11.52 -5.32 2.13
N GLU A 115 -12.56 -4.85 1.46
CA GLU A 115 -12.43 -4.05 0.24
C GLU A 115 -11.61 -2.79 0.50
N GLY A 116 -10.76 -2.45 -0.48
CA GLY A 116 -9.83 -1.34 -0.39
C GLY A 116 -10.45 -0.03 -0.88
N MET A 117 -9.97 1.08 -0.35
CA MET A 117 -10.22 2.41 -0.89
C MET A 117 -8.90 3.10 -1.23
N LEU A 118 -8.94 3.95 -2.25
CA LEU A 118 -7.83 4.79 -2.66
C LEU A 118 -8.04 6.20 -2.10
N TRP A 119 -6.96 6.90 -1.80
CA TRP A 119 -7.05 8.22 -1.20
C TRP A 119 -5.84 9.09 -1.50
N ALA A 120 -6.03 10.41 -1.44
CA ALA A 120 -4.95 11.37 -1.53
C ALA A 120 -5.20 12.58 -0.61
N GLY A 121 -4.15 13.04 0.08
CA GLY A 121 -4.20 14.31 0.80
C GLY A 121 -4.70 14.26 2.25
N PHE A 122 -4.46 13.15 2.95
CA PHE A 122 -4.72 13.05 4.38
C PHE A 122 -3.39 12.95 5.15
N TRP A 123 -3.22 13.80 6.15
CA TRP A 123 -2.03 13.83 7.02
C TRP A 123 -2.41 14.29 8.42
N ASP A 124 -1.58 13.97 9.39
CA ASP A 124 -1.74 14.43 10.75
C ASP A 124 -0.86 15.69 10.95
N GLY A 125 -1.44 16.77 11.49
CA GLY A 125 -0.69 17.97 11.89
C GLY A 125 -0.49 19.09 10.84
N GLY A 126 -1.47 19.38 9.97
CA GLY A 126 -1.42 20.55 9.07
C GLY A 126 -2.70 21.41 9.06
N GLU A 127 -2.66 22.50 8.26
CA GLU A 127 -3.60 23.64 8.19
C GLU A 127 -5.06 23.35 8.57
N ALA A 128 -5.65 24.27 9.34
CA ALA A 128 -7.07 24.27 9.68
C ALA A 128 -7.90 24.10 8.39
N GLU A 129 -8.94 23.26 8.45
CA GLU A 129 -9.87 22.88 7.35
C GLU A 129 -9.58 21.57 6.61
N ARG A 130 -8.45 20.88 6.84
CA ARG A 130 -8.20 19.54 6.25
C ARG A 130 -8.46 18.41 7.26
N THR A 131 -9.08 17.32 6.80
CA THR A 131 -9.34 16.11 7.61
C THR A 131 -8.08 15.26 7.82
N SER A 132 -7.91 14.72 9.04
CA SER A 132 -6.72 13.96 9.45
C SER A 132 -6.69 12.51 8.91
N LYS A 133 -5.52 11.83 8.97
CA LYS A 133 -5.43 10.38 8.68
C LYS A 133 -6.33 9.59 9.65
N GLU A 134 -6.44 10.02 10.90
CA GLU A 134 -7.36 9.41 11.86
C GLU A 134 -8.83 9.49 11.40
N ALA A 135 -9.26 10.64 10.87
CA ALA A 135 -10.62 10.79 10.33
C ALA A 135 -10.86 9.85 9.15
N LEU A 136 -9.91 9.76 8.22
CA LEU A 136 -9.94 8.83 7.09
C LEU A 136 -10.08 7.37 7.57
N PHE A 137 -9.27 6.93 8.53
CA PHE A 137 -9.32 5.55 9.01
C PHE A 137 -10.60 5.21 9.78
N ARG A 138 -11.15 6.17 10.53
CA ARG A 138 -12.46 6.01 11.17
C ARG A 138 -13.55 5.90 10.10
N PHE A 139 -13.53 6.77 9.10
CA PHE A 139 -14.50 6.76 8.01
C PHE A 139 -14.46 5.46 7.20
N ALA A 140 -13.27 4.97 6.86
CA ALA A 140 -13.10 3.69 6.18
C ALA A 140 -13.81 2.55 6.93
N LYS A 141 -13.73 2.54 8.28
CA LYS A 141 -14.45 1.55 9.11
C LYS A 141 -15.96 1.68 9.00
N LEU A 142 -16.48 2.91 8.95
CA LEU A 142 -17.93 3.17 8.85
C LEU A 142 -18.51 2.60 7.56
N ILE A 143 -17.80 2.71 6.44
CA ILE A 143 -18.20 2.16 5.14
C ILE A 143 -17.75 0.71 4.91
N ASN A 144 -17.28 0.04 5.95
CA ASN A 144 -16.73 -1.32 5.89
C ASN A 144 -15.66 -1.52 4.80
N ARG A 145 -14.73 -0.57 4.69
CA ARG A 145 -13.56 -0.59 3.83
C ARG A 145 -12.26 -0.47 4.64
N ILE A 146 -11.13 -0.60 3.97
CA ILE A 146 -9.82 -0.23 4.50
C ILE A 146 -9.05 0.64 3.51
N THR A 147 -8.18 1.50 4.00
CA THR A 147 -7.21 2.21 3.16
C THR A 147 -6.07 1.25 2.79
N VAL A 148 -5.83 0.99 1.50
CA VAL A 148 -4.83 0.00 1.07
C VAL A 148 -3.45 0.27 1.67
N HIS A 149 -3.02 1.53 1.66
CA HIS A 149 -1.97 2.04 2.52
C HIS A 149 -2.62 2.89 3.63
N PRO A 150 -2.30 2.68 4.93
CA PRO A 150 -1.31 1.77 5.48
C PRO A 150 -1.89 0.42 5.96
N SER A 151 -3.13 0.04 5.65
CA SER A 151 -3.78 -1.11 6.30
C SER A 151 -3.29 -2.49 5.82
N THR A 152 -2.58 -2.56 4.69
CA THR A 152 -1.94 -3.79 4.20
C THR A 152 -0.57 -4.02 4.86
N THR A 153 0.03 -5.21 4.68
CA THR A 153 1.39 -5.48 5.17
C THR A 153 2.39 -4.51 4.55
N LEU A 154 2.37 -4.35 3.22
CA LEU A 154 3.19 -3.36 2.53
C LEU A 154 2.98 -1.96 3.11
N GLY A 155 1.72 -1.56 3.24
CA GLY A 155 1.37 -0.24 3.76
C GLY A 155 1.90 0.02 5.17
N ARG A 156 1.84 -0.98 6.07
CA ARG A 156 2.40 -0.86 7.42
C ARG A 156 3.92 -0.77 7.42
N LEU A 157 4.61 -1.54 6.57
CA LEU A 157 6.07 -1.49 6.47
C LEU A 157 6.52 -0.13 5.92
N THR A 158 5.82 0.41 4.92
CA THR A 158 6.07 1.76 4.41
C THR A 158 5.83 2.83 5.47
N ALA A 159 4.70 2.76 6.20
CA ALA A 159 4.39 3.72 7.27
C ALA A 159 5.36 3.67 8.43
N LYS A 160 5.87 2.48 8.78
CA LYS A 160 6.92 2.31 9.79
C LYS A 160 8.22 3.03 9.39
N ASN A 161 8.49 3.15 8.08
CA ASN A 161 9.68 3.77 7.51
C ASN A 161 9.38 5.15 6.91
N GLY A 162 8.51 5.93 7.59
CA GLY A 162 8.31 7.35 7.29
C GLY A 162 7.43 7.68 6.09
N ASP A 163 6.78 6.69 5.48
CA ASP A 163 6.06 6.85 4.19
C ASP A 163 6.96 7.30 3.02
N LEU A 164 8.29 7.12 3.15
CA LEU A 164 9.30 7.59 2.19
C LEU A 164 9.21 9.11 1.95
N GLN A 165 8.89 9.88 2.99
CA GLN A 165 8.69 11.33 2.89
C GLN A 165 9.99 12.06 2.59
N GLU A 166 11.07 11.70 3.27
CA GLU A 166 12.39 12.32 3.08
C GLU A 166 12.92 11.98 1.68
N CYS A 167 12.63 10.78 1.18
CA CYS A 167 12.96 10.40 -0.18
C CYS A 167 12.20 11.16 -1.27
N ASN A 168 10.98 11.63 -1.01
CA ASN A 168 10.23 12.38 -2.02
C ASN A 168 10.84 13.75 -2.32
N GLU A 169 11.70 14.27 -1.43
CA GLU A 169 12.42 15.54 -1.62
C GLU A 169 13.80 15.33 -2.27
N ASP A 170 14.24 14.08 -2.43
CA ASP A 170 15.55 13.72 -2.95
C ASP A 170 15.52 13.51 -4.47
N PRO A 171 16.27 14.28 -5.28
CA PRO A 171 16.30 14.09 -6.74
C PRO A 171 16.88 12.73 -7.17
N ALA A 172 17.78 12.14 -6.39
CA ALA A 172 18.48 10.93 -6.79
C ALA A 172 17.56 9.71 -6.86
N VAL A 173 16.50 9.63 -6.03
CA VAL A 173 15.53 8.52 -6.10
C VAL A 173 14.68 8.50 -7.38
N TYR A 174 14.72 9.57 -8.17
CA TYR A 174 14.05 9.66 -9.48
C TYR A 174 14.98 9.37 -10.66
N THR A 175 16.26 9.11 -10.39
CA THR A 175 17.25 8.79 -11.43
C THR A 175 17.22 7.28 -11.69
N PRO A 176 17.03 6.83 -12.94
CA PRO A 176 17.14 5.42 -13.29
C PRO A 176 18.51 4.84 -12.96
N LEU A 177 18.55 3.62 -12.42
CA LEU A 177 19.78 2.94 -11.98
C LEU A 177 20.38 2.04 -13.06
N THR A 178 19.53 1.40 -13.85
CA THR A 178 19.92 0.31 -14.76
C THR A 178 20.05 0.74 -16.21
N GLY A 179 19.57 1.94 -16.55
CA GLY A 179 19.47 2.43 -17.93
C GLY A 179 18.42 1.71 -18.78
N GLU A 180 17.69 0.75 -18.21
CA GLU A 180 16.58 0.06 -18.86
C GLU A 180 15.41 1.04 -19.10
N PRO A 181 14.68 0.97 -20.23
CA PRO A 181 13.57 1.89 -20.52
C PRO A 181 12.44 1.87 -19.48
N THR A 182 12.30 0.74 -18.77
CA THR A 182 11.29 0.52 -17.73
C THR A 182 11.69 1.11 -16.38
N ASP A 183 12.97 1.39 -16.16
CA ASP A 183 13.47 1.92 -14.90
C ASP A 183 13.16 3.42 -14.80
N LYS A 184 12.38 3.80 -13.78
CA LYS A 184 11.98 5.17 -13.50
C LYS A 184 12.67 5.77 -12.27
N GLY A 185 13.65 5.06 -11.71
CA GLY A 185 14.27 5.39 -10.42
C GLY A 185 13.56 4.69 -9.24
N LEU A 186 14.27 4.61 -8.13
CA LEU A 186 13.88 3.86 -6.92
C LEU A 186 12.46 4.17 -6.42
N LEU A 187 12.16 5.45 -6.19
CA LEU A 187 10.89 5.85 -5.58
C LEU A 187 9.71 5.69 -6.55
N PRO A 188 9.81 6.10 -7.83
CA PRO A 188 8.77 5.81 -8.82
C PRO A 188 8.52 4.32 -9.04
N ASN A 189 9.58 3.50 -9.13
CA ASN A 189 9.44 2.06 -9.32
C ASN A 189 8.77 1.40 -8.10
N PHE A 190 9.16 1.81 -6.89
CA PHE A 190 8.53 1.34 -5.65
C PHE A 190 7.02 1.58 -5.67
N TRP A 191 6.59 2.83 -5.87
CA TRP A 191 5.18 3.20 -5.85
C TRP A 191 4.38 2.64 -7.02
N MET A 192 4.97 2.52 -8.19
CA MET A 192 4.37 1.86 -9.35
C MET A 192 3.99 0.42 -9.00
N VAL A 193 4.96 -0.38 -8.58
CA VAL A 193 4.74 -1.80 -8.26
C VAL A 193 3.85 -1.96 -7.02
N ALA A 194 4.01 -1.11 -5.99
CA ALA A 194 3.12 -1.13 -4.82
C ALA A 194 1.65 -0.89 -5.21
N SER A 195 1.40 0.11 -6.05
CA SER A 195 0.06 0.47 -6.51
C SER A 195 -0.55 -0.61 -7.40
N GLU A 196 0.25 -1.22 -8.28
CA GLU A 196 -0.16 -2.38 -9.08
C GLU A 196 -0.65 -3.54 -8.20
N TRP A 197 0.06 -3.86 -7.12
CA TRP A 197 -0.34 -4.92 -6.21
C TRP A 197 -1.56 -4.57 -5.37
N PHE A 198 -1.72 -3.32 -4.93
CA PHE A 198 -2.94 -2.87 -4.25
C PHE A 198 -4.17 -3.02 -5.15
N VAL A 199 -4.09 -2.56 -6.39
CA VAL A 199 -5.18 -2.68 -7.37
C VAL A 199 -5.41 -4.14 -7.75
N HIS A 200 -4.34 -4.93 -7.94
CA HIS A 200 -4.46 -6.36 -8.22
C HIS A 200 -5.25 -7.08 -7.12
N GLU A 201 -5.00 -6.78 -5.85
CA GLU A 201 -5.76 -7.37 -4.74
C GLU A 201 -7.25 -6.95 -4.77
N MET A 202 -7.56 -5.69 -5.13
CA MET A 202 -8.95 -5.26 -5.32
C MET A 202 -9.63 -6.07 -6.43
N ALA A 203 -8.94 -6.28 -7.56
CA ALA A 203 -9.43 -7.07 -8.68
C ALA A 203 -9.61 -8.55 -8.33
N ARG A 204 -8.64 -9.14 -7.63
CA ARG A 204 -8.68 -10.54 -7.16
C ARG A 204 -9.85 -10.80 -6.21
N LYS A 205 -10.30 -9.78 -5.49
CA LYS A 205 -11.50 -9.83 -4.63
C LYS A 205 -12.80 -9.56 -5.38
N GLU A 206 -12.74 -9.32 -6.68
CA GLU A 206 -13.88 -8.91 -7.52
C GLU A 206 -14.61 -7.70 -6.92
N GLN A 207 -13.84 -6.78 -6.33
CA GLN A 207 -14.40 -5.61 -5.66
C GLN A 207 -15.26 -4.82 -6.66
N SER A 208 -16.56 -4.69 -6.36
CA SER A 208 -17.54 -4.16 -7.31
C SER A 208 -17.45 -2.65 -7.48
N ALA A 209 -16.89 -1.94 -6.49
CA ALA A 209 -16.74 -0.49 -6.51
C ALA A 209 -15.43 -0.02 -5.86
N ILE A 210 -14.75 0.94 -6.49
CA ILE A 210 -13.57 1.61 -5.93
C ILE A 210 -13.98 2.99 -5.42
N VAL A 211 -13.84 3.21 -4.12
CA VAL A 211 -13.99 4.54 -3.51
C VAL A 211 -12.67 5.29 -3.58
N MET A 212 -12.70 6.51 -4.12
CA MET A 212 -11.57 7.44 -4.17
C MET A 212 -11.91 8.68 -3.35
N LEU A 213 -11.19 8.89 -2.24
CA LEU A 213 -11.31 10.12 -1.43
C LEU A 213 -10.13 11.07 -1.74
N VAL A 214 -10.44 12.26 -2.24
CA VAL A 214 -9.42 13.25 -2.61
C VAL A 214 -9.54 14.50 -1.75
N ASN A 215 -8.48 14.81 -1.02
CA ASN A 215 -8.32 16.02 -0.23
C ASN A 215 -7.03 16.77 -0.67
N LYS A 216 -6.89 17.01 -1.97
CA LYS A 216 -5.75 17.73 -2.56
C LYS A 216 -6.22 18.75 -3.60
N ASP A 217 -5.42 19.80 -3.76
CA ASP A 217 -5.66 20.85 -4.76
C ASP A 217 -5.46 20.32 -6.20
N LEU A 218 -6.23 20.87 -7.13
CA LEU A 218 -6.17 20.60 -8.57
C LEU A 218 -5.37 21.65 -9.34
N ASP A 219 -4.90 22.71 -8.68
CA ASP A 219 -3.95 23.67 -9.21
C ASP A 219 -2.55 23.02 -9.29
N PRO A 220 -1.96 22.89 -10.49
CA PRO A 220 -0.62 22.32 -10.65
C PRO A 220 0.47 23.14 -9.95
N GLU A 221 0.25 24.43 -9.69
CA GLU A 221 1.20 25.30 -8.99
C GLU A 221 1.07 25.22 -7.46
N ALA A 222 -0.02 24.64 -6.95
CA ALA A 222 -0.20 24.45 -5.51
C ALA A 222 0.83 23.47 -4.94
N ASN A 223 1.37 23.82 -3.77
CA ASN A 223 2.23 22.93 -3.02
C ASN A 223 1.45 21.65 -2.68
N ARG A 224 2.00 20.48 -3.04
CA ARG A 224 1.39 19.16 -2.81
C ARG A 224 0.08 18.90 -3.56
N ASN A 225 -0.06 19.39 -4.79
CA ASN A 225 -1.21 19.12 -5.66
C ASN A 225 -1.48 17.63 -5.94
N LEU A 226 -2.67 17.34 -6.46
CA LEU A 226 -3.13 15.98 -6.78
C LEU A 226 -2.25 15.30 -7.83
N TYR A 227 -1.79 16.02 -8.87
CA TYR A 227 -1.03 15.43 -9.98
C TYR A 227 0.33 14.86 -9.55
N GLN A 228 0.83 15.31 -8.41
CA GLN A 228 2.05 14.79 -7.81
C GLN A 228 1.83 13.60 -6.88
N SER A 229 0.59 13.26 -6.54
CA SER A 229 0.27 12.19 -5.58
C SER A 229 0.48 10.77 -6.14
N VAL A 230 0.62 9.82 -5.22
CA VAL A 230 0.67 8.38 -5.54
C VAL A 230 -0.60 7.93 -6.27
N LEU A 231 -1.77 8.39 -5.80
CA LEU A 231 -3.06 8.16 -6.45
C LEU A 231 -3.01 8.50 -7.94
N TRP A 232 -2.57 9.71 -8.27
CA TRP A 232 -2.58 10.18 -9.65
C TRP A 232 -1.52 9.51 -10.52
N LYS A 233 -0.30 9.37 -10.01
CA LYS A 233 0.86 8.88 -10.78
C LYS A 233 0.91 7.37 -10.93
N TYR A 234 0.37 6.62 -9.98
CA TYR A 234 0.59 5.17 -9.90
C TYR A 234 -0.70 4.36 -9.71
N GLU A 235 -1.61 4.77 -8.83
CA GLU A 235 -2.83 3.97 -8.57
C GLU A 235 -3.86 4.07 -9.70
N LEU A 236 -4.07 5.27 -10.28
CA LEU A 236 -4.95 5.43 -11.44
C LEU A 236 -4.42 4.67 -12.68
N PRO A 237 -3.12 4.75 -13.04
CA PRO A 237 -2.55 3.89 -14.06
C PRO A 237 -2.71 2.40 -13.77
N ALA A 238 -2.41 1.95 -12.55
CA ALA A 238 -2.58 0.55 -12.16
C ALA A 238 -4.04 0.09 -12.31
N LEU A 239 -5.01 0.93 -11.95
CA LEU A 239 -6.44 0.66 -12.10
C LEU A 239 -6.83 0.49 -13.58
N ALA A 240 -6.44 1.43 -14.44
CA ALA A 240 -6.71 1.35 -15.87
C ALA A 240 -6.07 0.09 -16.48
N ASP A 241 -4.80 -0.17 -16.17
CA ASP A 241 -4.10 -1.34 -16.70
C ASP A 241 -4.75 -2.65 -16.23
N ARG A 242 -5.18 -2.73 -14.97
CA ARG A 242 -5.86 -3.92 -14.45
C ARG A 242 -7.20 -4.17 -15.13
N VAL A 243 -8.02 -3.15 -15.36
CA VAL A 243 -9.28 -3.30 -16.10
C VAL A 243 -9.01 -3.79 -17.53
N ARG A 244 -8.01 -3.22 -18.20
CA ARG A 244 -7.58 -3.65 -19.54
C ARG A 244 -7.16 -5.13 -19.56
N LEU A 245 -6.29 -5.54 -18.64
CA LEU A 245 -5.83 -6.92 -18.53
C LEU A 245 -6.98 -7.89 -18.24
N SER A 246 -7.87 -7.54 -17.31
CA SER A 246 -9.03 -8.36 -16.96
C SER A 246 -10.03 -8.49 -18.11
N ALA A 247 -10.12 -7.52 -19.02
CA ALA A 247 -10.94 -7.64 -20.23
C ALA A 247 -10.31 -8.54 -21.31
N ALA A 248 -8.98 -8.65 -21.32
CA ALA A 248 -8.24 -9.50 -22.24
C ALA A 248 -8.17 -10.97 -21.77
N GLU A 249 -8.21 -11.20 -20.46
CA GLU A 249 -8.31 -12.54 -19.86
C GLU A 249 -9.75 -13.06 -19.99
N PHE A 250 -9.95 -14.30 -20.46
CA PHE A 250 -11.27 -14.92 -20.73
C PHE A 250 -12.21 -15.10 -19.50
N PHE A 251 -11.87 -14.51 -18.34
CA PHE A 251 -12.67 -14.52 -17.13
C PHE A 251 -13.55 -13.27 -17.04
N ALA A 252 -14.59 -13.31 -16.20
CA ALA A 252 -15.55 -12.23 -16.03
C ALA A 252 -14.83 -10.89 -15.79
N GLY A 253 -14.81 -10.02 -16.81
CA GLY A 253 -14.03 -8.79 -16.80
C GLY A 253 -14.28 -7.97 -15.53
N TRP A 254 -13.22 -7.68 -14.79
CA TRP A 254 -13.29 -6.83 -13.62
C TRP A 254 -13.43 -5.36 -14.04
N GLU A 255 -14.66 -4.87 -13.96
CA GLU A 255 -15.03 -3.50 -14.30
C GLU A 255 -15.67 -2.85 -13.04
N PRO A 256 -14.90 -2.29 -12.11
CA PRO A 256 -15.47 -1.75 -10.88
C PRO A 256 -16.20 -0.42 -11.15
N GLN A 257 -17.22 -0.10 -10.36
CA GLN A 257 -17.80 1.24 -10.31
C GLN A 257 -16.84 2.18 -9.56
N VAL A 258 -16.40 3.28 -10.17
CA VAL A 258 -15.60 4.29 -9.44
C VAL A 258 -16.56 5.27 -8.77
N VAL A 259 -16.40 5.46 -7.45
CA VAL A 259 -17.09 6.49 -6.68
C VAL A 259 -16.05 7.49 -6.17
N LEU A 260 -16.19 8.73 -6.62
CA LEU A 260 -15.25 9.81 -6.36
C LEU A 260 -15.87 10.81 -5.37
N VAL A 261 -15.09 11.14 -4.34
CA VAL A 261 -15.39 12.23 -3.41
C VAL A 261 -14.23 13.22 -3.46
N ASN A 262 -14.54 14.47 -3.76
CA ASN A 262 -13.62 15.58 -3.57
C ASN A 262 -13.99 16.29 -2.26
N MET A 263 -13.01 16.44 -1.38
CA MET A 263 -13.20 17.05 -0.06
C MET A 263 -12.94 18.54 -0.04
N GLN A 264 -12.25 19.08 -1.05
CA GLN A 264 -11.89 20.51 -1.11
C GLN A 264 -12.91 21.33 -1.89
N ASP A 265 -13.57 20.74 -2.87
CA ASP A 265 -14.54 21.39 -3.74
C ASP A 265 -15.45 20.33 -4.39
N SER A 266 -16.25 20.73 -5.38
CA SER A 266 -17.05 19.83 -6.20
C SER A 266 -16.21 18.72 -6.85
N CYS A 267 -16.77 17.51 -6.93
CA CYS A 267 -16.13 16.41 -7.64
C CYS A 267 -16.42 16.38 -9.15
N ILE A 268 -17.21 17.33 -9.68
CA ILE A 268 -17.57 17.38 -11.11
C ILE A 268 -16.33 17.60 -11.98
N ASP A 269 -15.51 18.58 -11.64
CA ASP A 269 -14.29 18.89 -12.41
C ASP A 269 -13.24 17.81 -12.26
N LEU A 270 -13.10 17.28 -11.04
CA LEU A 270 -12.18 16.18 -10.76
C LEU A 270 -12.57 14.90 -11.52
N LYS A 271 -13.86 14.59 -11.63
CA LYS A 271 -14.36 13.44 -12.38
C LYS A 271 -13.85 13.44 -13.83
N GLY A 272 -13.93 14.58 -14.52
CA GLY A 272 -13.44 14.69 -15.90
C GLY A 272 -11.93 14.45 -16.01
N LYS A 273 -11.16 15.01 -15.06
CA LYS A 273 -9.70 14.84 -14.97
C LYS A 273 -9.30 13.38 -14.70
N ILE A 274 -9.95 12.71 -13.74
CA ILE A 274 -9.70 11.29 -13.43
C ILE A 274 -10.04 10.40 -14.64
N ALA A 275 -11.19 10.63 -15.29
CA ALA A 275 -11.56 9.88 -16.49
C ALA A 275 -10.55 10.07 -17.63
N GLY A 276 -10.05 11.30 -17.81
CA GLY A 276 -8.97 11.58 -18.76
C GLY A 276 -7.68 10.84 -18.43
N GLN A 277 -7.27 10.84 -17.15
CA GLN A 277 -6.08 10.14 -16.71
C GLN A 277 -6.18 8.63 -16.95
N LEU A 278 -7.32 8.01 -16.63
CA LEU A 278 -7.55 6.57 -16.88
C LEU A 278 -7.42 6.20 -18.38
N ARG A 279 -7.92 7.06 -19.28
CA ARG A 279 -7.80 6.87 -20.74
C ARG A 279 -6.38 7.01 -21.26
N ASN A 280 -5.60 7.91 -20.68
CA ASN A 280 -4.26 8.24 -21.17
C ASN A 280 -3.20 7.18 -20.82
N VAL A 281 -3.56 6.21 -19.97
CA VAL A 281 -2.64 5.14 -19.54
C VAL A 281 -2.40 4.13 -20.65
N VAL A 282 -3.43 3.84 -21.45
CA VAL A 282 -3.40 2.80 -22.48
C VAL A 282 -3.50 3.47 -23.84
N LEU A 283 -2.43 3.41 -24.63
CA LEU A 283 -2.43 3.97 -25.98
C LEU A 283 -2.87 2.90 -27.00
N GLY A 284 -3.54 3.35 -28.07
CA GLY A 284 -3.90 2.49 -29.19
C GLY A 284 -5.24 1.74 -29.01
N PRO A 285 -5.47 0.66 -29.78
CA PRO A 285 -6.78 -0.02 -29.84
C PRO A 285 -7.26 -0.58 -28.50
N GLU A 286 -6.34 -0.91 -27.59
CA GLU A 286 -6.68 -1.47 -26.27
C GLU A 286 -7.39 -0.45 -25.37
N ASN A 287 -7.27 0.85 -25.65
CA ASN A 287 -8.00 1.89 -24.92
C ASN A 287 -9.54 1.76 -25.07
N GLN A 288 -10.02 1.04 -26.09
CA GLN A 288 -11.46 0.80 -26.27
C GLN A 288 -12.10 0.12 -25.05
N TRP A 289 -11.34 -0.66 -24.29
CA TRP A 289 -11.83 -1.32 -23.08
C TRP A 289 -12.08 -0.31 -21.96
N ILE A 290 -11.18 0.66 -21.79
CA ILE A 290 -11.33 1.75 -20.81
C ILE A 290 -12.50 2.65 -21.19
N GLU A 291 -12.62 3.01 -22.48
CA GLU A 291 -13.76 3.79 -22.96
C GLU A 291 -15.08 3.07 -22.75
N ARG A 292 -15.15 1.77 -23.05
CA ARG A 292 -16.34 0.95 -22.80
C ARG A 292 -16.67 0.88 -21.32
N TRP A 293 -15.67 0.63 -20.47
CA TRP A 293 -15.85 0.58 -19.03
C TRP A 293 -16.40 1.90 -18.49
N LEU A 294 -15.80 3.04 -18.85
CA LEU A 294 -16.25 4.36 -18.40
C LEU A 294 -17.59 4.79 -18.99
N ALA A 295 -17.96 4.27 -20.17
CA ALA A 295 -19.28 4.49 -20.76
C ALA A 295 -20.37 3.68 -20.04
N ASN A 296 -20.08 2.43 -19.68
CA ASN A 296 -21.03 1.54 -19.00
C ASN A 296 -21.14 1.85 -17.50
N LYS A 297 -20.02 2.22 -16.87
CA LYS A 297 -19.88 2.52 -15.44
C LYS A 297 -19.23 3.90 -15.28
N PRO A 298 -19.97 4.97 -15.60
CA PRO A 298 -19.45 6.32 -15.45
C PRO A 298 -19.06 6.57 -14.00
N ILE A 299 -17.96 7.30 -13.78
CA ILE A 299 -17.53 7.70 -12.43
C ILE A 299 -18.70 8.43 -11.73
N ILE A 300 -19.09 7.93 -10.56
CA ILE A 300 -20.09 8.58 -9.72
C ILE A 300 -19.37 9.65 -8.90
N CYS A 301 -19.87 10.87 -8.94
CA CYS A 301 -19.40 11.98 -8.13
C CYS A 301 -20.36 12.13 -6.96
N LEU A 302 -19.86 11.87 -5.75
CA LEU A 302 -20.61 12.06 -4.52
C LEU A 302 -20.10 13.33 -3.85
N GLU A 303 -20.93 14.36 -3.93
CA GLU A 303 -20.64 15.67 -3.35
C GLU A 303 -20.61 15.58 -1.83
N CYS A 304 -19.58 16.20 -1.23
CA CYS A 304 -19.49 16.36 0.20
C CYS A 304 -19.72 17.84 0.53
N ALA A 305 -20.79 18.14 1.26
CA ALA A 305 -21.15 19.52 1.58
C ALA A 305 -20.01 20.21 2.37
N SER A 306 -19.61 21.41 1.97
CA SER A 306 -18.55 22.16 2.66
C SER A 306 -19.05 22.78 3.98
N PRO A 307 -18.32 22.65 5.10
CA PRO A 307 -17.06 21.91 5.25
C PRO A 307 -17.29 20.39 5.19
N CYS A 308 -16.50 19.70 4.36
CA CYS A 308 -16.66 18.27 4.16
C CYS A 308 -16.24 17.48 5.40
N GLU A 309 -17.20 16.83 6.05
CA GLU A 309 -16.98 16.02 7.23
C GLU A 309 -17.10 14.52 6.93
N LEU A 310 -16.05 13.76 7.24
CA LEU A 310 -16.06 12.30 7.18
C LEU A 310 -16.78 11.70 8.39
N ASN A 311 -18.08 11.95 8.51
CA ASN A 311 -18.94 11.53 9.62
C ASN A 311 -19.86 10.35 9.24
N GLN A 312 -20.66 9.88 10.20
CA GLN A 312 -21.59 8.75 9.99
C GLN A 312 -22.61 9.03 8.90
N LYS A 313 -23.17 10.24 8.86
CA LYS A 313 -24.17 10.60 7.85
C LYS A 313 -23.61 10.45 6.45
N PHE A 314 -22.42 11.01 6.19
CA PHE A 314 -21.78 10.87 4.88
C PHE A 314 -21.40 9.41 4.56
N ALA A 315 -21.03 8.63 5.58
CA ALA A 315 -20.77 7.20 5.40
C ALA A 315 -22.04 6.42 5.03
N ASP A 316 -23.19 6.80 5.57
CA ASP A 316 -24.49 6.20 5.24
C ASP A 316 -24.90 6.56 3.80
N ASP A 317 -24.76 7.83 3.42
CA ASP A 317 -25.04 8.31 2.05
C ASP A 317 -24.15 7.58 1.01
N LEU A 318 -22.85 7.44 1.30
CA LEU A 318 -21.92 6.70 0.45
C LEU A 318 -22.27 5.21 0.38
N GLN A 319 -22.66 4.58 1.49
CA GLN A 319 -23.09 3.18 1.48
C GLN A 319 -24.38 2.97 0.70
N GLU A 320 -25.33 3.89 0.77
CA GLU A 320 -26.53 3.84 -0.06
C GLU A 320 -26.15 3.82 -1.54
N GLU A 321 -25.23 4.69 -1.95
CA GLU A 321 -24.76 4.76 -3.34
C GLU A 321 -23.97 3.51 -3.75
N LEU A 322 -23.13 2.96 -2.86
CA LEU A 322 -22.41 1.70 -3.12
C LEU A 322 -23.33 0.49 -3.24
N ASN A 323 -24.47 0.50 -2.55
CA ASN A 323 -25.47 -0.57 -2.58
C ASN A 323 -26.50 -0.40 -3.69
N ARG A 324 -26.63 0.80 -4.26
CA ARG A 324 -27.46 1.07 -5.42
C ARG A 324 -26.88 0.23 -6.57
N LYS A 325 -27.64 -0.77 -7.02
CA LYS A 325 -27.25 -1.59 -8.17
C LYS A 325 -26.95 -0.66 -9.33
N SER A 326 -25.69 -0.61 -9.76
CA SER A 326 -25.32 0.04 -11.01
C SER A 326 -26.19 -0.59 -12.12
N PRO A 327 -26.93 0.22 -12.89
CA PRO A 327 -27.88 -0.27 -13.90
C PRO A 327 -27.22 -1.12 -14.98
#